data_AF-A0A3M2AI98-F1
#
_entry.id   AF-A0A3M2AI98-F1
#
_cell.length_a   1.000
_cell.length_b   1.000
_cell.length_c   1.000
_cell.angle_alpha   90.00
_cell.angle_beta   90.00
_cell.angle_gamma   90.00
#
_symmetry.space_group_name_H-M   'P 1'
#
loop_
_entity.id
_entity.type
_entity.pdbx_description
1 polymer ?
#
loop_
_entity_poly.entity_id
_entity_poly.type
_entity_poly.pdbx_seq_one_letter_code
_entity_poly.pdbx_strand_id
1 'polypeptide(L)'
;MSGEGPGRIRIEGLLEGPTASFSPAADRLAEALVRAGAPADCLVCRLEGGRAAIEPAPGLFPREQFAADPAEALALALTLLLEEEGAGAPSEWFSTLRVTAWEEDRRRESLLQLSRDGIRVVARESPWSPPPPERRSLLRRYGLIALLLAVGGGAWLFQHRQEVRDLWRAVRAWWAGD
;
A
#
# COMPACT_ATOMS: atom_id res chain seq x y z
N MET A 1 10.68 -6.66 5.02
CA MET A 1 9.75 -5.67 5.61
C MET A 1 8.40 -5.92 4.97
N SER A 2 7.45 -6.53 5.67
CA SER A 2 6.08 -6.65 5.14
C SER A 2 5.40 -5.30 5.35
N GLY A 3 5.37 -4.43 4.33
CA GLY A 3 4.61 -3.18 4.39
C GLY A 3 3.08 -3.38 4.38
N GLU A 4 2.62 -4.57 4.75
CA GLU A 4 1.21 -4.96 4.85
C GLU A 4 0.59 -4.19 6.01
N GLY A 5 -0.48 -3.45 5.72
CA GLY A 5 -1.18 -2.64 6.70
C GLY A 5 -2.46 -2.05 6.13
N PRO A 6 -3.34 -1.49 6.98
CA PRO A 6 -4.57 -0.87 6.53
C PRO A 6 -4.33 0.20 5.46
N GLY A 7 -5.21 0.24 4.46
CA GLY A 7 -5.12 1.17 3.33
C GLY A 7 -4.02 0.82 2.32
N ARG A 8 -3.46 -0.39 2.37
CA ARG A 8 -2.46 -0.85 1.41
C ARG A 8 -3.06 -1.81 0.40
N ILE A 9 -2.57 -1.70 -0.82
CA ILE A 9 -2.90 -2.55 -1.96
C ILE A 9 -1.61 -3.25 -2.40
N ARG A 10 -1.70 -4.56 -2.63
CA ARG A 10 -0.67 -5.33 -3.31
C ARG A 10 -1.25 -5.94 -4.58
N ILE A 11 -0.47 -5.88 -5.64
CA ILE A 11 -0.78 -6.50 -6.92
C ILE A 11 0.29 -7.57 -7.15
N GLU A 12 -0.14 -8.79 -7.45
CA GLU A 12 0.71 -9.96 -7.67
C GLU A 12 0.22 -10.73 -8.89
N GLY A 13 1.07 -11.60 -9.43
CA GLY A 13 0.76 -12.41 -10.60
C GLY A 13 1.30 -11.80 -11.88
N LEU A 14 0.83 -12.31 -13.01
CA LEU A 14 1.22 -11.85 -14.33
C LEU A 14 0.11 -12.14 -15.35
N LEU A 15 0.10 -11.35 -16.42
CA LEU A 15 -0.64 -11.66 -17.65
C LEU A 15 0.36 -11.90 -18.78
N GLU A 16 0.27 -13.06 -19.43
CA GLU A 16 1.18 -13.42 -20.52
C GLU A 16 0.42 -13.89 -21.74
N GLY A 17 0.87 -13.46 -22.91
CA GLY A 17 0.34 -13.89 -24.19
C GLY A 17 1.31 -13.61 -25.34
N PRO A 18 0.95 -13.99 -26.57
CA PRO A 18 1.74 -13.64 -27.76
C PRO A 18 1.77 -12.12 -27.96
N THR A 19 2.94 -11.54 -28.30
CA THR A 19 3.06 -10.09 -28.55
C THR A 19 2.15 -9.62 -29.69
N ALA A 20 1.89 -10.47 -30.69
CA ALA A 20 0.97 -10.14 -31.78
C ALA A 20 -0.48 -9.95 -31.30
N SER A 21 -0.84 -10.58 -30.19
CA SER A 21 -2.16 -10.45 -29.56
C SER A 21 -2.23 -9.27 -28.60
N PHE A 22 -1.08 -8.66 -28.27
CA PHE A 22 -0.96 -7.60 -27.30
C PHE A 22 0.36 -6.85 -27.43
N SER A 23 0.34 -5.72 -28.14
CA SER A 23 1.49 -4.83 -28.20
C SER A 23 1.08 -3.39 -27.93
N PRO A 24 0.70 -3.05 -26.69
CA PRO A 24 0.72 -1.66 -26.31
C PRO A 24 2.17 -1.23 -26.07
N ALA A 25 2.55 -0.08 -26.64
CA ALA A 25 3.67 0.70 -26.11
C ALA A 25 3.42 0.98 -24.62
N ALA A 26 4.45 0.98 -23.77
CA ALA A 26 4.32 1.20 -22.33
C ALA A 26 3.49 2.44 -21.96
N ASP A 27 3.57 3.48 -22.80
CA ASP A 27 2.82 4.73 -22.66
C ASP A 27 1.30 4.53 -22.73
N ARG A 28 0.81 3.58 -23.55
CA ARG A 28 -0.62 3.28 -23.68
C ARG A 28 -1.19 2.58 -22.46
N LEU A 29 -0.42 1.66 -21.88
CA LEU A 29 -0.81 1.02 -20.62
C LEU A 29 -0.89 2.05 -19.50
N ALA A 30 0.10 2.94 -19.40
CA ALA A 30 0.10 4.04 -18.44
C ALA A 30 -1.11 4.97 -18.65
N GLU A 31 -1.42 5.34 -19.89
CA GLU A 31 -2.59 6.15 -20.24
C GLU A 31 -3.91 5.48 -19.85
N ALA A 32 -4.06 4.19 -20.15
CA ALA A 32 -5.26 3.41 -19.81
C ALA A 32 -5.44 3.29 -18.29
N LEU A 33 -4.36 3.09 -17.53
CA LEU A 33 -4.38 3.07 -16.06
C LEU A 33 -4.87 4.41 -15.50
N VAL A 34 -4.32 5.52 -15.99
CA VAL A 34 -4.73 6.87 -15.55
C VAL A 34 -6.21 7.11 -15.86
N ARG A 35 -6.66 6.74 -17.07
CA ARG A 35 -8.07 6.87 -17.47
C ARG A 35 -9.01 6.02 -16.60
N ALA A 36 -8.57 4.84 -16.19
CA ALA A 36 -9.32 3.97 -15.29
C ALA A 36 -9.21 4.38 -13.81
N GLY A 37 -8.41 5.41 -13.49
CA GLY A 37 -8.21 5.89 -12.14
C GLY A 37 -7.29 5.01 -11.30
N ALA A 38 -6.32 4.34 -11.92
CA ALA A 38 -5.22 3.62 -11.27
C ALA A 38 -3.89 4.38 -11.43
N PRO A 39 -2.89 4.16 -10.55
CA PRO A 39 -1.56 4.72 -10.72
C PRO A 39 -0.92 4.25 -12.03
N ALA A 40 -0.32 5.18 -12.79
CA ALA A 40 0.26 4.89 -14.10
C ALA A 40 1.36 3.83 -14.10
N ASP A 41 2.04 3.67 -12.96
CA ASP A 41 3.21 2.82 -12.76
C ASP A 41 2.87 1.49 -12.05
N CYS A 42 1.60 1.21 -11.75
CA CYS A 42 1.24 0.02 -10.98
C CYS A 42 1.36 -1.30 -11.77
N LEU A 43 1.33 -1.25 -13.11
CA LEU A 43 1.60 -2.36 -14.02
C LEU A 43 2.67 -1.95 -15.04
N VAL A 44 3.50 -2.89 -15.45
CA VAL A 44 4.56 -2.71 -16.45
C VAL A 44 4.40 -3.73 -17.55
N CYS A 45 4.51 -3.27 -18.80
CA CYS A 45 4.54 -4.14 -19.97
C CYS A 45 5.98 -4.50 -20.34
N ARG A 46 6.27 -5.79 -20.54
CA ARG A 46 7.55 -6.32 -21.03
C ARG A 46 7.32 -7.13 -22.30
N LEU A 47 8.15 -6.88 -23.30
CA LEU A 47 8.11 -7.60 -24.58
C LEU A 47 9.42 -8.36 -24.76
N GLU A 48 9.36 -9.70 -24.80
CA GLU A 48 10.54 -10.55 -24.95
C GLU A 48 10.23 -11.77 -25.82
N GLY A 49 11.02 -12.00 -26.86
CA GLY A 49 10.95 -13.25 -27.64
C GLY A 49 9.60 -13.58 -28.26
N GLY A 50 8.80 -12.57 -28.64
CA GLY A 50 7.44 -12.76 -29.18
C GLY A 50 6.36 -13.00 -28.13
N ARG A 51 6.68 -12.83 -26.84
CA ARG A 51 5.72 -12.78 -25.73
C ARG A 51 5.59 -11.37 -25.19
N ALA A 52 4.37 -11.03 -24.79
CA ALA A 52 4.07 -9.86 -23.99
C ALA A 52 3.69 -10.30 -22.58
N ALA A 53 4.28 -9.65 -21.57
CA ALA A 53 3.99 -9.86 -20.17
C ALA A 53 3.56 -8.53 -19.53
N ILE A 54 2.41 -8.53 -18.85
CA ILE A 54 1.99 -7.44 -17.96
C ILE A 54 2.24 -7.90 -16.54
N GLU A 55 3.20 -7.25 -15.89
CA GLU A 55 3.63 -7.57 -14.53
C GLU A 55 3.28 -6.42 -13.59
N PRO A 56 2.93 -6.69 -12.33
CA PRO A 56 2.83 -5.65 -11.33
C PRO A 56 4.20 -5.03 -11.07
N ALA A 57 4.24 -3.71 -10.93
CA ALA A 57 5.43 -3.07 -10.40
C ALA A 57 5.62 -3.48 -8.93
N PRO A 58 6.84 -3.86 -8.52
CA PRO A 58 7.08 -4.32 -7.15
C PRO A 58 6.78 -3.19 -6.16
N GLY A 59 5.82 -3.40 -5.27
CA GLY A 59 5.47 -2.39 -4.28
C GLY A 59 4.17 -2.61 -3.54
N LEU A 60 3.87 -1.67 -2.66
CA LEU A 60 2.61 -1.55 -1.93
C LEU A 60 2.04 -0.17 -2.21
N PHE A 61 0.86 -0.13 -2.79
CA PHE A 61 0.21 1.09 -3.19
C PHE A 61 -0.73 1.57 -2.09
N PRO A 62 -0.74 2.86 -1.76
CA PRO A 62 -1.82 3.45 -0.97
C PRO A 62 -3.17 3.33 -1.69
N ARG A 63 -4.22 2.93 -0.97
CA ARG A 63 -5.58 2.78 -1.49
C ARG A 63 -6.11 4.08 -2.11
N GLU A 64 -5.73 5.23 -1.56
CA GLU A 64 -6.15 6.56 -2.00
C GLU A 64 -5.65 6.94 -3.40
N GLN A 65 -4.66 6.23 -3.94
CA GLN A 65 -4.20 6.46 -5.32
C GLN A 65 -5.13 5.84 -6.37
N PHE A 66 -6.09 5.01 -5.95
CA PHE A 66 -7.09 4.42 -6.82
C PHE A 66 -8.41 5.17 -6.68
N ALA A 67 -8.95 5.67 -7.80
CA ALA A 67 -10.21 6.41 -7.83
C ALA A 67 -11.43 5.52 -7.51
N ALA A 68 -11.34 4.23 -7.85
CA ALA A 68 -12.38 3.22 -7.64
C ALA A 68 -11.83 2.02 -6.85
N ASP A 69 -12.56 0.92 -6.80
CA ASP A 69 -12.02 -0.35 -6.31
C ASP A 69 -10.76 -0.71 -7.13
N PRO A 70 -9.62 -1.07 -6.49
CA PRO A 70 -8.38 -1.30 -7.22
C PRO A 70 -8.47 -2.42 -8.25
N ALA A 71 -9.24 -3.49 -7.99
CA ALA A 71 -9.38 -4.57 -8.95
C ALA A 71 -10.25 -4.17 -10.14
N GLU A 72 -11.29 -3.37 -9.89
CA GLU A 72 -12.14 -2.81 -10.95
C GLU A 72 -11.38 -1.79 -11.81
N ALA A 73 -10.56 -0.93 -11.21
CA ALA A 73 -9.73 0.04 -11.93
C ALA A 73 -8.71 -0.67 -12.85
N LEU A 74 -8.04 -1.72 -12.36
CA LEU A 74 -7.13 -2.51 -13.18
C LEU A 74 -7.87 -3.28 -14.28
N ALA A 75 -9.03 -3.87 -13.97
CA ALA A 75 -9.83 -4.57 -14.97
C ALA A 75 -10.30 -3.61 -16.07
N LEU A 76 -10.76 -2.41 -15.72
CA LEU A 76 -11.16 -1.38 -16.67
C LEU A 76 -9.97 -0.92 -17.53
N ALA A 77 -8.80 -0.65 -16.93
CA ALA A 77 -7.61 -0.25 -17.67
C ALA A 77 -7.23 -1.30 -18.73
N LEU A 78 -7.23 -2.57 -18.34
CA LEU A 78 -6.94 -3.67 -19.23
C LEU A 78 -8.04 -3.87 -20.30
N THR A 79 -9.32 -3.68 -19.96
CA THR A 79 -10.41 -3.71 -20.94
C THR A 79 -10.28 -2.61 -21.98
N LEU A 80 -10.05 -1.36 -21.57
CA LEU A 80 -9.84 -0.22 -22.48
C LEU A 80 -8.68 -0.52 -23.45
N LEU A 81 -7.61 -1.09 -22.93
CA LEU A 81 -6.43 -1.46 -23.71
C LEU A 81 -6.72 -2.57 -24.72
N LEU A 82 -7.48 -3.59 -24.34
CA LEU A 82 -7.86 -4.69 -25.23
C LEU A 82 -8.85 -4.26 -26.32
N GLU A 83 -9.79 -3.36 -26.00
CA GLU A 83 -10.77 -2.82 -26.94
C GLU A 83 -10.10 -1.94 -28.01
N GLU A 84 -9.13 -1.10 -27.62
CA GLU A 84 -8.45 -0.17 -28.52
C GLU A 84 -7.44 -0.87 -29.46
N GLU A 85 -6.81 -1.95 -29.01
CA GLU A 85 -5.77 -2.67 -29.76
C GLU A 85 -6.31 -3.86 -30.59
N GLY A 86 -7.61 -4.18 -30.49
CA GLY A 86 -8.20 -5.31 -31.21
C GLY A 86 -7.53 -6.66 -30.88
N ALA A 87 -7.07 -6.78 -29.63
CA ALA A 87 -6.25 -7.88 -29.14
C ALA A 87 -6.83 -9.25 -29.52
N GLY A 88 -5.97 -10.13 -30.05
CA GLY A 88 -6.33 -11.49 -30.46
C GLY A 88 -7.01 -12.30 -29.34
N ALA A 89 -7.68 -13.38 -29.74
CA ALA A 89 -8.56 -14.16 -28.86
C ALA A 89 -7.92 -14.47 -27.48
N PRO A 90 -8.57 -14.12 -26.35
CA PRO A 90 -8.06 -14.31 -24.99
C PRO A 90 -7.73 -15.76 -24.59
N SER A 91 -8.05 -16.75 -25.43
CA SER A 91 -7.78 -18.16 -25.16
C SER A 91 -6.31 -18.55 -25.22
N GLU A 92 -5.44 -17.74 -25.81
CA GLU A 92 -3.98 -17.97 -25.85
C GLU A 92 -3.24 -17.34 -24.67
N TRP A 93 -3.97 -16.69 -23.77
CA TRP A 93 -3.42 -15.94 -22.66
C TRP A 93 -3.47 -16.73 -21.34
N PHE A 94 -2.44 -16.51 -20.53
CA PHE A 94 -2.39 -16.94 -19.13
C PHE A 94 -2.66 -15.73 -18.22
N SER A 95 -3.55 -15.88 -17.23
CA SER A 95 -4.00 -14.78 -16.37
C SER A 95 -4.09 -15.19 -14.90
N THR A 96 -3.29 -14.56 -14.04
CA THR A 96 -3.33 -14.79 -12.58
C THR A 96 -3.23 -13.51 -11.73
N LEU A 97 -3.52 -12.33 -12.29
CA LEU A 97 -3.42 -11.08 -11.53
C LEU A 97 -4.32 -11.12 -10.29
N ARG A 98 -3.69 -10.97 -9.13
CA ARG A 98 -4.30 -10.91 -7.82
C ARG A 98 -4.10 -9.53 -7.23
N VAL A 99 -5.19 -8.94 -6.76
CA VAL A 99 -5.19 -7.67 -6.06
C VAL A 99 -5.63 -7.93 -4.62
N THR A 100 -4.75 -7.63 -3.67
CA THR A 100 -5.06 -7.75 -2.25
C THR A 100 -5.16 -6.37 -1.64
N ALA A 101 -6.33 -6.04 -1.13
CA ALA A 101 -6.58 -4.82 -0.36
C ALA A 101 -6.70 -5.17 1.12
N TRP A 102 -5.89 -4.53 1.96
CA TRP A 102 -5.99 -4.63 3.41
C TRP A 102 -6.73 -3.42 3.97
N GLU A 103 -7.83 -3.68 4.66
CA GLU A 103 -8.60 -2.69 5.41
C GLU A 103 -8.35 -2.87 6.92
N GLU A 104 -9.10 -2.16 7.76
CA GLU A 104 -8.88 -2.17 9.22
C GLU A 104 -9.17 -3.54 9.84
N ASP A 105 -10.24 -4.20 9.41
CA ASP A 105 -10.76 -5.45 9.98
C ASP A 105 -10.94 -6.58 8.95
N ARG A 106 -10.70 -6.29 7.68
CA ARG A 106 -10.89 -7.22 6.57
C ARG A 106 -9.79 -7.13 5.53
N ARG A 107 -9.65 -8.22 4.80
CA ARG A 107 -8.79 -8.35 3.63
C ARG A 107 -9.65 -8.78 2.46
N ARG A 108 -9.60 -8.03 1.36
CA ARG A 108 -10.27 -8.36 0.11
C ARG A 108 -9.24 -8.81 -0.90
N GLU A 109 -9.37 -10.05 -1.34
CA GLU A 109 -8.57 -10.62 -2.43
C GLU A 109 -9.43 -10.69 -3.69
N SER A 110 -9.00 -10.03 -4.75
CA SER A 110 -9.66 -10.03 -6.06
C SER A 110 -8.74 -10.68 -7.08
N LEU A 111 -9.27 -11.63 -7.85
CA LEU A 111 -8.60 -12.24 -8.98
C LEU A 111 -9.17 -11.66 -10.28
N LEU A 112 -8.29 -11.18 -11.15
CA LEU A 112 -8.63 -10.74 -12.50
C LEU A 112 -8.40 -11.89 -13.45
N GLN A 113 -9.48 -12.32 -14.10
CA GLN A 113 -9.47 -13.38 -15.10
C GLN A 113 -9.79 -12.78 -16.47
N LEU A 114 -8.85 -12.87 -17.41
CA LEU A 114 -9.16 -12.61 -18.82
C LEU A 114 -10.05 -13.73 -19.37
N SER A 115 -11.11 -13.34 -20.06
CA SER A 115 -12.02 -14.25 -20.75
C SER A 115 -12.36 -13.70 -22.14
N ARG A 116 -12.99 -14.53 -22.99
CA ARG A 116 -13.42 -14.10 -24.34
C ARG A 116 -14.39 -12.93 -24.33
N ASP A 117 -15.20 -12.81 -23.28
CA ASP A 117 -16.23 -11.78 -23.14
C ASP A 117 -15.69 -10.50 -22.47
N GLY A 118 -14.39 -10.46 -22.17
CA GLY A 118 -13.74 -9.38 -21.42
C GLY A 118 -13.12 -9.87 -20.11
N ILE A 119 -12.82 -8.92 -19.23
CA ILE A 119 -12.12 -9.18 -17.97
C ILE A 119 -13.13 -9.34 -16.84
N ARG A 120 -13.04 -10.46 -16.12
CA ARG A 120 -13.90 -10.77 -14.99
C ARG A 120 -13.12 -10.59 -13.70
N VAL A 121 -13.75 -9.95 -12.72
CA VAL A 121 -13.20 -9.79 -11.37
C VAL A 121 -13.94 -10.71 -10.42
N VAL A 122 -13.22 -11.62 -9.77
CA VAL A 122 -13.78 -12.49 -8.72
C VAL A 122 -13.15 -12.09 -7.40
N ALA A 123 -13.96 -11.57 -6.48
CA ALA A 123 -13.51 -11.10 -5.18
C ALA A 123 -13.94 -12.03 -4.04
N ARG A 124 -13.06 -12.16 -3.06
CA ARG A 124 -13.33 -12.83 -1.79
C ARG A 124 -12.89 -11.92 -0.64
N GLU A 125 -13.81 -11.71 0.29
CA GLU A 125 -13.50 -11.05 1.55
C GLU A 125 -13.19 -12.09 2.63
N SER A 126 -12.29 -11.74 3.55
CA SER A 126 -11.96 -12.56 4.70
C SER A 126 -11.60 -11.67 5.88
N PRO A 127 -11.93 -12.07 7.12
CA PRO A 127 -11.53 -11.33 8.30
C PRO A 127 -10.00 -11.26 8.38
N TRP A 128 -9.48 -10.13 8.84
CA TRP A 128 -8.05 -9.87 8.96
C TRP A 128 -7.77 -9.05 10.21
N SER A 129 -6.58 -9.22 10.76
CA SER A 129 -6.08 -8.36 11.84
C SER A 129 -4.72 -7.82 11.42
N PRO A 130 -4.50 -6.49 11.49
CA PRO A 130 -3.25 -5.90 11.06
C PRO A 130 -2.09 -6.43 11.92
N PRO A 131 -0.90 -6.63 11.33
CA PRO A 131 0.27 -7.01 12.10
C PRO A 131 0.53 -5.93 13.17
N PRO A 132 0.95 -6.31 14.38
CA PRO A 132 1.27 -5.34 15.41
C PRO A 132 2.35 -4.38 14.89
N PRO A 133 2.26 -3.08 15.20
CA PRO A 133 3.19 -2.09 14.70
C PRO A 133 4.63 -2.49 15.04
N GLU A 134 5.55 -2.33 14.09
CA GLU A 134 6.96 -2.68 14.31
C GLU A 134 7.48 -1.97 15.55
N ARG A 135 8.08 -2.72 16.49
CA ARG A 135 8.63 -2.18 17.77
C ARG A 135 9.57 -0.99 17.56
N ARG A 136 10.30 -0.96 16.44
CA ARG A 136 11.19 0.15 16.04
C ARG A 136 10.43 1.45 15.76
N SER A 137 9.24 1.37 15.17
CA SER A 137 8.39 2.54 14.92
C SER A 137 7.86 3.13 16.23
N LEU A 138 7.47 2.28 17.18
CA LEU A 138 7.06 2.68 18.53
C LEU A 138 8.23 3.34 19.27
N LEU A 139 9.41 2.72 19.29
CA LEU A 139 10.60 3.28 19.90
C LEU A 139 11.01 4.62 19.30
N ARG A 140 10.87 4.82 17.99
CA ARG A 140 11.17 6.09 17.35
C ARG A 140 10.15 7.18 17.70
N ARG A 141 8.86 6.84 17.66
CA ARG A 141 7.76 7.77 17.96
C ARG A 141 7.76 8.18 19.43
N TYR A 142 7.80 7.20 20.34
CA TYR A 142 7.82 7.46 21.77
C TYR A 142 9.20 7.87 22.29
N GLY A 143 10.28 7.47 21.63
CA GLY A 143 11.64 7.91 21.97
C GLY A 143 11.84 9.40 21.73
N LEU A 144 11.29 9.95 20.65
CA LEU A 144 11.31 11.40 20.42
C LEU A 144 10.50 12.15 21.48
N ILE A 145 9.31 11.65 21.82
CA ILE A 145 8.47 12.24 22.88
C ILE A 145 9.21 12.19 24.23
N ALA A 146 9.79 11.05 24.59
CA ALA A 146 10.56 10.88 25.82
C ALA A 146 11.79 11.81 25.86
N LEU A 147 12.49 11.96 24.73
CA LEU A 147 13.62 12.88 24.62
C LEU A 147 13.18 14.34 24.80
N LEU A 148 12.09 14.75 24.15
CA LEU A 148 11.53 16.11 24.30
C LEU A 148 11.07 16.38 25.73
N LEU A 149 10.46 15.39 26.40
CA LEU A 149 10.09 15.50 27.81
C LEU A 149 11.31 15.56 28.72
N ALA A 150 12.37 14.80 28.44
CA ALA A 150 13.61 14.84 29.22
C ALA A 150 14.34 16.18 29.07
N VAL A 151 14.42 16.72 27.86
CA VAL A 151 15.06 18.03 27.59
C VAL A 151 14.21 19.17 28.15
N GLY A 152 12.90 19.17 27.88
CA GLY A 152 11.98 20.19 28.38
C GLY A 152 11.86 20.17 29.91
N GLY A 153 11.70 18.98 30.49
CA GLY A 153 11.68 18.77 31.94
C GLY A 153 13.01 19.15 32.58
N GLY A 154 14.14 18.75 31.99
CA GLY A 154 15.48 19.12 32.45
C GLY A 154 15.75 20.62 32.39
N ALA A 155 15.34 21.28 31.31
CA ALA A 155 15.46 22.73 31.17
C ALA A 155 14.58 23.48 32.19
N TRP A 156 13.36 23.01 32.42
CA TRP A 156 12.45 23.58 33.41
C TRP A 156 13.01 23.41 34.84
N LEU A 157 13.49 22.21 35.18
CA LEU A 157 14.17 21.91 36.45
C LEU A 157 15.42 22.76 36.66
N PHE A 158 16.17 23.02 35.59
CA PHE A 158 17.36 23.87 35.66
C PHE A 158 16.99 25.34 35.92
N GLN A 159 15.96 25.85 35.24
CA GLN A 159 15.45 27.22 35.44
C GLN A 159 14.88 27.42 36.84
N HIS A 160 14.11 26.45 37.36
CA HIS A 160 13.42 26.54 38.66
C HIS A 160 14.14 25.78 39.77
N ARG A 161 15.46 25.58 39.64
CA ARG A 161 16.27 24.77 40.56
C ARG A 161 16.20 25.21 42.02
N GLN A 162 15.96 26.50 42.27
CA GLN A 162 15.83 27.05 43.64
C GLN A 162 14.47 26.70 44.24
N GLU A 163 13.37 26.97 43.52
CA GLU A 163 12.01 26.60 43.92
C GLU A 163 11.88 25.10 44.15
N VAL A 164 12.46 24.26 43.29
CA VAL A 164 12.47 22.80 43.46
C VAL A 164 13.27 22.40 44.70
N ARG A 165 14.39 23.05 45.00
CA ARG A 165 15.17 22.78 46.24
C ARG A 165 14.40 23.19 47.48
N ASP A 166 13.71 24.31 47.43
CA ASP A 166 12.93 24.82 48.56
C ASP A 166 11.69 23.96 48.80
N LEU A 167 11.03 23.50 47.73
CA LEU A 167 9.97 22.48 47.79
C LEU A 167 10.49 21.18 48.44
N TRP A 168 11.65 20.68 48.01
CA TRP A 168 12.24 19.46 48.59
C TRP A 168 12.63 19.61 50.06
N ARG A 169 13.08 20.80 50.48
CA ARG A 169 13.36 21.11 51.89
C ARG A 169 12.07 21.16 52.70
N ALA A 170 11.03 21.81 52.20
CA ALA A 170 9.72 21.89 52.85
C ALA A 170 9.07 20.50 53.00
N VAL A 171 9.12 19.66 51.96
CA VAL A 171 8.64 18.28 52.01
C VAL A 171 9.42 17.46 53.04
N ARG A 172 10.75 17.64 53.09
CA ARG A 172 11.60 16.90 54.04
C ARG A 172 11.39 17.36 55.48
N ALA A 173 11.17 18.65 55.72
CA ALA A 173 10.79 19.19 57.02
C ALA A 173 9.42 18.65 57.46
N TRP A 174 8.42 18.65 56.56
CA TRP A 174 7.11 18.07 56.82
C TRP A 174 7.15 16.58 57.15
N TRP A 175 8.03 15.79 56.50
CA TRP A 175 8.26 14.39 56.85
C TRP A 175 9.02 14.19 58.17
N ALA A 176 9.81 15.17 58.61
CA ALA A 176 10.57 15.12 59.85
C ALA A 176 9.72 15.50 61.08
N GLY A 177 8.50 16.01 60.88
CA GLY A 177 7.54 16.29 61.95
C GLY A 177 7.68 17.66 62.63
N ASP A 178 8.29 18.64 61.95
CA ASP A 178 8.24 20.06 62.34
C ASP A 178 7.00 20.77 61.76
#